data_AF-A0ABD3D375-F1
#
_entry.id   AF-A0ABD3D375-F1
#
_cell.length_a   1.000
_cell.length_b   1.000
_cell.length_c   1.000
_cell.angle_alpha   90.00
_cell.angle_beta   90.00
_cell.angle_gamma   90.00
#
_symmetry.space_group_name_H-M   'P 1'
#
loop_
_entity.id
_entity.type
_entity.pdbx_description
1 polymer ?
#
loop_
_entity_poly.entity_id
_entity_poly.type
_entity_poly.pdbx_seq_one_letter_code
_entity_poly.pdbx_strand_id
1 'polypeptide(L)'
;MSDPKNVQIPLKVMINKQKTKVLYAEADSEFADVFLSFLTLPLGTIVRVLQKHDPALMLGSITTLYKKSLQSLDFVHFQTEVCKQMLLNPRSSSEVARHKLKFNVDDTDQPTKYFKCASRDCSFFKNPYVSMYHGISIVCDCWKSMLRKEILLTDSIDQGADDGASGVFTKGTVHFIISDDLQILPSGMGNVIRLISNMGITDTDVAELMDVTFGFKEIMDLLKGALFSDTPLTDIVLNKGQVKSFAVKYEMGTLVPPIVKSATTKEMVVKAIIQKSTNKLLYVEGDDNFVEFLFSLFTIPLGGIGHLLGGSTGLKNIDNLYRSLGDINGDMYLKSQATKAMLLNPKLPFGFTSNTQFLPLTEEIPPTLYFNHSTERLFPQDNPKKCRTSVVFKSPKDPGNYIKGPAMYMVTDDLVVTPLCTASGISILNHLRVPLSDVSEQELKIGLEEALRILRASLNSTHCLSDGLINLLLEKKPKQEQLV
;
A
#
# COMPACT_ATOMS: atom_id res chain seq x y z
N MET A 1 12.91 23.26 -15.86
CA MET A 1 13.24 22.25 -14.85
C MET A 1 14.35 21.40 -15.42
N SER A 2 15.42 21.25 -14.66
CA SER A 2 16.66 20.53 -15.00
C SER A 2 16.35 19.10 -15.45
N ASP A 3 17.11 18.58 -16.41
CA ASP A 3 17.04 17.19 -16.86
C ASP A 3 17.12 16.23 -15.63
N PRO A 4 16.12 15.39 -15.35
CA PRO A 4 16.06 14.54 -14.14
C PRO A 4 17.19 13.50 -14.04
N LYS A 5 18.05 13.39 -15.06
CA LYS A 5 19.15 12.44 -15.14
C LYS A 5 20.37 12.75 -14.27
N ASN A 6 20.44 13.92 -13.62
CA ASN A 6 21.60 14.33 -12.81
C ASN A 6 21.31 14.60 -11.32
N VAL A 7 20.11 14.28 -10.82
CA VAL A 7 19.80 14.41 -9.39
C VAL A 7 20.31 13.16 -8.66
N GLN A 8 21.10 13.35 -7.61
CA GLN A 8 21.65 12.28 -6.77
C GLN A 8 21.70 12.70 -5.29
N ILE A 9 21.60 11.74 -4.39
CA ILE A 9 21.78 11.91 -2.95
C ILE A 9 23.09 11.26 -2.54
N PRO A 10 24.07 12.01 -1.99
CA PRO A 10 25.28 11.42 -1.44
C PRO A 10 24.93 10.63 -0.17
N LEU A 11 25.56 9.47 0.02
CA LEU A 11 25.36 8.61 1.18
C LEU A 11 26.71 8.07 1.63
N LYS A 12 26.97 8.13 2.92
CA LYS A 12 28.18 7.56 3.53
C LYS A 12 27.87 6.15 3.99
N VAL A 13 28.63 5.17 3.54
CA VAL A 13 28.40 3.76 3.85
C VAL A 13 29.62 3.18 4.52
N MET A 14 29.42 2.58 5.69
CA MET A 14 30.46 1.82 6.37
C MET A 14 30.39 0.37 5.89
N ILE A 15 31.47 -0.12 5.29
CA ILE A 15 31.58 -1.49 4.78
C ILE A 15 32.65 -2.26 5.56
N ASN A 16 32.61 -3.59 5.51
CA ASN A 16 33.76 -4.37 5.97
C ASN A 16 34.94 -4.25 4.98
N LYS A 17 36.17 -4.36 5.47
CA LYS A 17 37.39 -4.27 4.64
C LYS A 17 37.46 -5.32 3.52
N GLN A 18 36.79 -6.47 3.70
CA GLN A 18 36.69 -7.49 2.64
C GLN A 18 35.72 -7.10 1.51
N LYS A 19 34.98 -5.99 1.67
CA LYS A 19 33.99 -5.46 0.71
C LYS A 19 32.92 -6.47 0.33
N THR A 20 32.47 -7.23 1.32
CA THR A 20 31.43 -8.26 1.17
C THR A 20 30.11 -7.88 1.83
N LYS A 21 30.10 -6.87 2.72
CA LYS A 21 28.94 -6.49 3.51
C LYS A 21 28.96 -5.01 3.88
N VAL A 22 27.80 -4.37 3.76
CA VAL A 22 27.49 -3.07 4.36
C VAL A 22 27.17 -3.28 5.84
N LEU A 23 27.85 -2.53 6.71
CA LEU A 23 27.57 -2.51 8.14
C LEU A 23 26.40 -1.57 8.41
N TYR A 24 26.49 -0.33 7.95
CA TYR A 24 25.43 0.67 8.02
C TYR A 24 25.69 1.80 7.02
N ALA A 25 24.65 2.59 6.75
CA ALA A 25 24.73 3.86 6.05
C ALA A 25 24.42 5.02 7.00
N GLU A 26 25.14 6.12 6.88
CA GLU A 26 24.80 7.41 7.49
C GLU A 26 24.02 8.24 6.48
N ALA A 27 22.76 8.49 6.82
CA ALA A 27 21.79 9.21 6.01
C ALA A 27 21.49 10.58 6.62
N ASP A 28 21.42 11.61 5.78
CA ASP A 28 20.86 12.90 6.17
C ASP A 28 19.31 12.84 6.14
N SER A 29 18.68 13.96 6.46
CA SER A 29 17.22 14.11 6.42
C SER A 29 16.65 13.82 5.03
N GLU A 30 17.35 14.20 3.97
CA GLU A 30 16.86 14.09 2.58
C GLU A 30 16.76 12.62 2.15
N PHE A 31 17.80 11.83 2.41
CA PHE A 31 17.74 10.37 2.18
C PHE A 31 16.73 9.70 3.11
N ALA A 32 16.73 10.07 4.39
CA ALA A 32 15.81 9.50 5.38
C ALA A 32 14.34 9.76 5.02
N ASP A 33 14.00 10.93 4.49
CA ASP A 33 12.65 11.25 4.05
C ASP A 33 12.20 10.38 2.87
N VAL A 34 13.07 10.18 1.87
CA VAL A 34 12.79 9.27 0.75
C VAL A 34 12.59 7.85 1.26
N PHE A 35 13.45 7.39 2.16
CA PHE A 35 13.38 6.06 2.73
C PHE A 35 12.10 5.84 3.58
N LEU A 36 11.76 6.78 4.46
CA LEU A 36 10.53 6.75 5.27
C LEU A 36 9.27 6.85 4.42
N SER A 37 9.34 7.49 3.24
CA SER A 37 8.20 7.59 2.32
C SER A 37 7.69 6.23 1.84
N PHE A 38 8.50 5.17 1.89
CA PHE A 38 8.07 3.82 1.52
C PHE A 38 6.88 3.36 2.35
N LEU A 39 6.81 3.73 3.63
CA LEU A 39 5.67 3.41 4.51
C LEU A 39 4.36 4.06 4.07
N THR A 40 4.42 5.11 3.24
CA THR A 40 3.25 5.84 2.74
C THR A 40 2.75 5.34 1.38
N LEU A 41 3.46 4.38 0.76
CA LEU A 41 3.12 3.85 -0.56
C LEU A 41 2.02 2.78 -0.45
N PRO A 42 0.88 2.94 -1.15
CA PRO A 42 -0.11 1.89 -1.28
C PRO A 42 0.43 0.66 -2.02
N LEU A 43 -0.07 -0.54 -1.70
CA LEU A 43 0.33 -1.77 -2.40
C LEU A 43 0.12 -1.71 -3.92
N GLY A 44 -0.99 -1.10 -4.37
CA GLY A 44 -1.24 -0.93 -5.81
C GLY A 44 -0.15 -0.09 -6.48
N THR A 45 0.32 0.97 -5.83
CA THR A 45 1.44 1.79 -6.31
C THR A 45 2.73 0.98 -6.34
N ILE A 46 3.08 0.28 -5.26
CA ILE A 46 4.31 -0.54 -5.18
C ILE A 46 4.36 -1.59 -6.29
N VAL A 47 3.28 -2.35 -6.45
CA VAL A 47 3.16 -3.38 -7.48
C VAL A 47 3.31 -2.74 -8.86
N ARG A 48 2.66 -1.60 -9.11
CA ARG A 48 2.71 -0.90 -10.40
C ARG A 48 4.10 -0.34 -10.74
N VAL A 49 4.77 0.33 -9.81
CA VAL A 49 6.08 0.96 -10.05
C VAL A 49 7.19 -0.08 -10.19
N LEU A 50 7.15 -1.15 -9.37
CA LEU A 50 8.14 -2.22 -9.46
C LEU A 50 7.99 -3.05 -10.72
N GLN A 51 6.78 -3.25 -11.23
CA GLN A 51 6.59 -3.91 -12.53
C GLN A 51 7.18 -3.11 -13.70
N LYS A 52 7.14 -1.78 -13.63
CA LYS A 52 7.79 -0.92 -14.64
C LYS A 52 9.31 -1.00 -14.55
N HIS A 53 9.84 -1.11 -13.33
CA HIS A 53 11.28 -1.20 -13.05
C HIS A 53 11.86 -2.59 -13.35
N ASP A 54 11.15 -3.65 -12.99
CA ASP A 54 11.50 -5.06 -13.20
C ASP A 54 10.23 -5.90 -13.50
N PRO A 55 9.88 -6.11 -14.77
CA PRO A 55 8.64 -6.78 -15.18
C PRO A 55 8.48 -8.23 -14.68
N ALA A 56 9.59 -8.92 -14.41
CA ALA A 56 9.61 -10.31 -13.97
C ALA A 56 9.33 -10.46 -12.47
N LEU A 57 9.34 -9.37 -11.70
CA LEU A 57 9.17 -9.38 -10.27
C LEU A 57 7.72 -9.70 -9.87
N MET A 58 7.58 -10.55 -8.85
CA MET A 58 6.30 -10.94 -8.25
C MET A 58 6.38 -10.77 -6.73
N LEU A 59 5.72 -9.74 -6.21
CA LEU A 59 5.42 -9.61 -4.78
C LEU A 59 4.20 -10.47 -4.48
N GLY A 60 4.43 -11.68 -3.96
CA GLY A 60 3.40 -12.66 -3.59
C GLY A 60 2.23 -12.80 -4.57
N SER A 61 1.06 -13.14 -4.04
CA SER A 61 -0.19 -13.19 -4.80
C SER A 61 -0.80 -11.81 -5.05
N ILE A 62 -0.37 -10.76 -4.33
CA ILE A 62 -0.86 -9.39 -4.58
C ILE A 62 -0.49 -8.90 -5.99
N THR A 63 0.66 -9.34 -6.52
CA THR A 63 1.05 -9.04 -7.90
C THR A 63 0.16 -9.77 -8.90
N THR A 64 -0.23 -11.01 -8.61
CA THR A 64 -1.20 -11.77 -9.42
C THR A 64 -2.57 -11.12 -9.39
N LEU A 65 -3.07 -10.74 -8.21
CA LEU A 65 -4.33 -10.02 -8.05
C LEU A 65 -4.32 -8.71 -8.87
N TYR A 66 -3.20 -8.00 -8.92
CA TYR A 66 -3.10 -6.77 -9.72
C TYR A 66 -3.10 -7.05 -11.22
N LYS A 67 -2.18 -7.91 -11.70
CA LYS A 67 -1.96 -8.17 -13.14
C LYS A 67 -3.07 -9.01 -13.77
N LYS A 68 -3.44 -10.11 -13.13
CA LYS A 68 -4.35 -11.12 -13.70
C LYS A 68 -5.80 -10.90 -13.33
N SER A 69 -6.09 -10.03 -12.35
CA SER A 69 -7.46 -9.77 -11.88
C SER A 69 -7.85 -8.31 -12.09
N LEU A 70 -7.22 -7.37 -11.37
CA LEU A 70 -7.62 -5.96 -11.41
C LEU A 70 -7.45 -5.35 -12.80
N GLN A 71 -6.33 -5.61 -13.50
CA GLN A 71 -6.12 -5.08 -14.85
C GLN A 71 -7.05 -5.73 -15.89
N SER A 72 -7.26 -7.04 -15.80
CA SER A 72 -7.99 -7.85 -16.79
C SER A 72 -9.52 -7.77 -16.66
N LEU A 73 -10.05 -7.60 -15.45
CA LEU A 73 -11.50 -7.62 -15.21
C LEU A 73 -12.20 -6.44 -15.90
N ASP A 74 -13.29 -6.71 -16.62
CA ASP A 74 -13.99 -5.68 -17.39
C ASP A 74 -14.60 -4.59 -16.49
N PHE A 75 -14.69 -3.37 -17.00
CA PHE A 75 -15.27 -2.22 -16.29
C PHE A 75 -16.71 -2.42 -15.85
N VAL A 76 -17.47 -3.33 -16.49
CA VAL A 76 -18.85 -3.69 -16.11
C VAL A 76 -18.96 -4.22 -14.66
N HIS A 77 -17.86 -4.76 -14.12
CA HIS A 77 -17.77 -5.27 -12.75
C HIS A 77 -17.50 -4.20 -11.70
N PHE A 78 -17.18 -2.98 -12.12
CA PHE A 78 -16.90 -1.87 -11.22
C PHE A 78 -18.09 -0.91 -11.17
N GLN A 79 -18.30 -0.25 -10.03
CA GLN A 79 -19.39 0.71 -9.87
C GLN A 79 -19.30 1.83 -10.91
N THR A 80 -18.07 2.28 -11.18
CA THR A 80 -17.75 3.18 -12.28
C THR A 80 -16.37 2.87 -12.87
N GLU A 81 -16.10 3.34 -14.09
CA GLU A 81 -14.76 3.24 -14.70
C GLU A 81 -13.68 3.85 -13.80
N VAL A 82 -14.03 4.93 -13.11
CA VAL A 82 -13.17 5.64 -12.16
C VAL A 82 -12.81 4.77 -10.97
N CYS A 83 -13.72 3.90 -10.48
CA CYS A 83 -13.42 2.97 -9.38
C CYS A 83 -12.26 2.04 -9.73
N LYS A 84 -12.25 1.49 -10.94
CA LYS A 84 -11.13 0.66 -11.42
C LYS A 84 -9.83 1.48 -11.47
N GLN A 85 -9.90 2.71 -11.96
CA GLN A 85 -8.73 3.59 -12.03
C GLN A 85 -8.17 3.97 -10.65
N MET A 86 -9.04 4.16 -9.64
CA MET A 86 -8.62 4.40 -8.25
C MET A 86 -7.84 3.22 -7.68
N LEU A 87 -8.23 1.99 -8.01
CA LEU A 87 -7.53 0.78 -7.55
C LEU A 87 -6.24 0.52 -8.32
N LEU A 88 -6.21 0.85 -9.62
CA LEU A 88 -5.01 0.74 -10.47
C LEU A 88 -3.95 1.78 -10.10
N ASN A 89 -4.38 2.98 -9.69
CA ASN A 89 -3.54 4.12 -9.35
C ASN A 89 -4.00 4.74 -8.01
N PRO A 90 -3.83 4.02 -6.89
CA PRO A 90 -4.25 4.50 -5.59
C PRO A 90 -3.45 5.73 -5.17
N ARG A 91 -4.13 6.68 -4.52
CA ARG A 91 -3.48 7.88 -3.96
C ARG A 91 -2.92 7.58 -2.58
N SER A 92 -2.03 8.45 -2.11
CA SER A 92 -1.54 8.45 -0.74
C SER A 92 -2.06 9.69 -0.02
N SER A 93 -2.45 9.55 1.26
CA SER A 93 -2.75 10.68 2.15
C SER A 93 -1.55 11.63 2.31
N SER A 94 -0.34 11.10 2.15
CA SER A 94 0.91 11.86 2.20
C SER A 94 1.30 12.48 0.85
N GLU A 95 0.39 12.61 -0.11
CA GLU A 95 0.66 13.12 -1.46
C GLU A 95 1.43 14.45 -1.44
N VAL A 96 0.97 15.44 -0.67
CA VAL A 96 1.61 16.77 -0.59
C VAL A 96 3.05 16.67 -0.06
N ALA A 97 3.27 15.84 0.97
CA ALA A 97 4.60 15.62 1.53
C ALA A 97 5.52 14.94 0.50
N ARG A 98 5.02 13.93 -0.22
CA ARG A 98 5.82 13.20 -1.22
C ARG A 98 6.29 14.04 -2.40
N HIS A 99 5.50 15.04 -2.81
CA HIS A 99 5.92 15.97 -3.87
C HIS A 99 7.11 16.86 -3.46
N LYS A 100 7.38 16.99 -2.15
CA LYS A 100 8.57 17.70 -1.62
C LYS A 100 9.80 16.79 -1.55
N LEU A 101 9.67 15.48 -1.78
CA LEU A 101 10.79 14.55 -1.76
C LEU A 101 11.70 14.76 -2.97
N LYS A 102 13.00 14.59 -2.75
CA LYS A 102 13.97 14.62 -3.85
C LYS A 102 13.77 13.48 -4.85
N PHE A 103 13.37 12.30 -4.36
CA PHE A 103 12.88 11.20 -5.19
C PHE A 103 11.51 10.76 -4.70
N ASN A 104 10.50 10.93 -5.54
CA ASN A 104 9.19 10.33 -5.34
C ASN A 104 9.11 9.06 -6.20
N VAL A 105 8.96 7.90 -5.56
CA VAL A 105 8.84 6.60 -6.24
C VAL A 105 7.48 6.45 -6.92
N ASP A 106 6.46 7.18 -6.46
CA ASP A 106 5.17 7.21 -7.14
C ASP A 106 5.27 8.07 -8.39
N ASP A 107 5.20 7.41 -9.54
CA ASP A 107 5.18 7.96 -10.90
C ASP A 107 3.82 8.59 -11.28
N THR A 108 2.93 8.83 -10.30
CA THR A 108 1.72 9.63 -10.48
C THR A 108 2.11 11.11 -10.37
N ASP A 109 2.59 11.67 -11.49
CA ASP A 109 3.23 13.01 -11.56
C ASP A 109 2.27 14.22 -11.39
N GLN A 110 1.00 14.01 -11.04
CA GLN A 110 0.02 15.09 -11.00
C GLN A 110 -0.59 15.27 -9.62
N PRO A 111 -0.57 16.50 -9.07
CA PRO A 111 -1.25 16.80 -7.82
C PRO A 111 -2.75 16.53 -7.98
N THR A 112 -3.41 16.26 -6.85
CA THR A 112 -4.85 16.08 -6.77
C THR A 112 -5.58 17.21 -7.50
N LYS A 113 -6.32 16.82 -8.54
CA LYS A 113 -7.14 17.71 -9.37
C LYS A 113 -8.58 17.75 -8.89
N TYR A 114 -9.25 18.86 -9.15
CA TYR A 114 -10.66 19.06 -8.83
C TYR A 114 -11.46 19.38 -10.09
N PHE A 115 -12.67 18.84 -10.18
CA PHE A 115 -13.56 18.95 -11.32
C PHE A 115 -14.95 19.39 -10.87
N LYS A 116 -15.66 20.18 -11.70
CA LYS A 116 -17.05 20.59 -11.45
C LYS A 116 -18.02 19.99 -12.46
N CYS A 117 -19.29 20.05 -12.09
CA CYS A 117 -20.41 19.72 -12.96
C CYS A 117 -20.39 20.49 -14.29
N ALA A 118 -20.84 19.84 -15.36
CA ALA A 118 -20.99 20.46 -16.67
C ALA A 118 -22.03 21.58 -16.74
N SER A 119 -23.10 21.46 -15.97
CA SER A 119 -24.15 22.47 -15.94
C SER A 119 -23.72 23.64 -15.08
N ARG A 120 -23.66 24.83 -15.69
CA ARG A 120 -23.45 26.10 -14.96
C ARG A 120 -24.55 26.31 -13.90
N ASP A 121 -25.77 25.87 -14.19
CA ASP A 121 -26.91 26.01 -13.28
C ASP A 121 -26.80 25.08 -12.06
N CYS A 122 -26.22 23.87 -12.19
CA CYS A 122 -25.92 22.98 -11.04
C CYS A 122 -24.95 23.68 -10.07
N SER A 123 -24.07 24.54 -10.58
CA SER A 123 -23.05 25.24 -9.80
C SER A 123 -23.47 26.61 -9.26
N PHE A 124 -24.53 27.23 -9.78
CA PHE A 124 -24.92 28.60 -9.44
C PHE A 124 -26.01 28.72 -8.38
N PHE A 125 -27.00 27.81 -8.37
CA PHE A 125 -28.20 27.93 -7.51
C PHE A 125 -28.20 27.02 -6.28
N LYS A 126 -27.18 26.17 -6.13
CA LYS A 126 -26.96 25.25 -4.99
C LYS A 126 -25.47 25.23 -4.62
N ASN A 127 -25.12 24.60 -3.49
CA ASN A 127 -23.72 24.31 -3.17
C ASN A 127 -23.06 23.60 -4.37
N PRO A 128 -21.94 24.12 -4.92
CA PRO A 128 -21.36 23.56 -6.12
C PRO A 128 -20.79 22.17 -5.86
N TYR A 129 -21.19 21.22 -6.70
CA TYR A 129 -20.66 19.87 -6.68
C TYR A 129 -19.26 19.83 -7.29
N VAL A 130 -18.33 19.23 -6.55
CA VAL A 130 -16.92 19.04 -6.92
C VAL A 130 -16.56 17.56 -6.81
N SER A 131 -15.63 17.08 -7.62
CA SER A 131 -15.03 15.76 -7.44
C SER A 131 -13.53 15.81 -7.69
N MET A 132 -12.80 14.90 -7.07
CA MET A 132 -11.36 14.70 -7.31
C MET A 132 -11.09 13.88 -8.59
N TYR A 133 -12.16 13.43 -9.24
CA TYR A 133 -12.16 12.64 -10.46
C TYR A 133 -13.16 13.22 -11.46
N HIS A 134 -12.95 12.96 -12.74
CA HIS A 134 -13.89 13.29 -13.80
C HIS A 134 -14.39 12.01 -14.48
N GLY A 135 -15.56 12.07 -15.11
CA GLY A 135 -16.10 10.92 -15.83
C GLY A 135 -17.59 11.07 -16.08
N ILE A 136 -18.07 10.43 -17.16
CA ILE A 136 -19.49 10.41 -17.51
C ILE A 136 -20.31 9.74 -16.39
N SER A 137 -19.70 8.79 -15.69
CA SER A 137 -20.29 8.03 -14.59
C SER A 137 -20.37 8.80 -13.26
N ILE A 138 -19.75 9.97 -13.14
CA ILE A 138 -19.84 10.81 -11.93
C ILE A 138 -20.89 11.89 -12.20
N VAL A 139 -22.09 11.72 -11.64
CA VAL A 139 -23.26 12.52 -12.01
C VAL A 139 -23.68 13.48 -10.89
N CYS A 140 -23.93 14.74 -11.25
CA CYS A 140 -24.52 15.79 -10.38
C CYS A 140 -26.01 15.50 -10.16
N ASP A 141 -26.64 16.10 -9.17
CA ASP A 141 -28.10 16.02 -8.99
C ASP A 141 -28.89 16.61 -10.17
N CYS A 142 -28.24 17.41 -11.03
CA CYS A 142 -28.81 17.89 -12.29
C CYS A 142 -28.70 16.89 -13.45
N TRP A 143 -28.27 15.65 -13.18
CA TRP A 143 -28.10 14.58 -14.18
C TRP A 143 -27.02 14.85 -15.23
N LYS A 144 -26.16 15.86 -15.01
CA LYS A 144 -24.98 16.12 -15.84
C LYS A 144 -23.73 15.56 -15.19
N SER A 145 -22.80 15.10 -16.01
CA SER A 145 -21.54 14.55 -15.58
C SER A 145 -20.56 15.61 -15.08
N MET A 146 -19.57 15.17 -14.30
CA MET A 146 -18.39 15.97 -13.99
C MET A 146 -17.57 16.20 -15.26
N LEU A 147 -17.35 17.47 -15.63
CA LEU A 147 -16.53 17.81 -16.80
C LEU A 147 -15.06 17.52 -16.54
N ARG A 148 -14.33 17.35 -17.64
CA ARG A 148 -12.86 17.37 -17.64
C ARG A 148 -12.27 18.78 -17.38
N LYS A 149 -13.09 19.82 -17.22
CA LYS A 149 -12.61 21.17 -16.90
C LYS A 149 -12.12 21.19 -15.45
N GLU A 150 -10.81 21.19 -15.29
CA GLU A 150 -10.11 21.33 -14.03
C GLU A 150 -10.42 22.68 -13.37
N ILE A 151 -10.64 22.66 -12.05
CA ILE A 151 -10.76 23.85 -11.22
C ILE A 151 -9.46 24.02 -10.46
N LEU A 152 -8.87 25.20 -10.57
CA LEU A 152 -7.67 25.53 -9.83
C LEU A 152 -8.03 25.69 -8.34
N LEU A 153 -7.35 24.91 -7.51
CA LEU A 153 -7.23 25.20 -6.09
C LEU A 153 -6.25 26.37 -5.94
N THR A 154 -6.67 27.42 -5.24
CA THR A 154 -5.76 28.51 -4.90
C THR A 154 -5.11 28.15 -3.58
N ASP A 155 -3.79 28.03 -3.59
CA ASP A 155 -3.02 27.78 -2.38
C ASP A 155 -3.33 28.88 -1.35
N SER A 156 -3.64 28.45 -0.12
CA SER A 156 -3.44 29.34 1.02
C SER A 156 -1.99 29.78 0.97
N ILE A 157 -1.75 31.10 0.94
CA ILE A 157 -0.42 31.67 1.15
C ILE A 157 0.17 30.93 2.34
N ASP A 158 1.29 30.22 2.13
CA ASP A 158 2.07 29.59 3.18
C ASP A 158 2.26 30.61 4.31
N GLN A 159 1.48 30.47 5.39
CA GLN A 159 1.78 31.15 6.65
C GLN A 159 2.84 30.32 7.35
N GLY A 160 4.06 30.55 6.88
CA GLY A 160 5.27 29.89 7.31
C GLY A 160 6.21 29.91 6.14
N ALA A 161 7.16 30.84 6.15
CA ALA A 161 8.35 30.65 5.35
C ALA A 161 8.89 29.25 5.72
N ASP A 162 8.73 28.27 4.84
CA ASP A 162 9.53 27.05 4.85
C ASP A 162 10.94 27.59 4.63
N ASP A 163 11.66 27.86 5.72
CA ASP A 163 13.10 27.94 5.61
C ASP A 163 13.51 26.64 4.91
N GLY A 164 14.37 26.69 3.90
CA GLY A 164 14.78 25.49 3.17
C GLY A 164 15.56 24.47 4.03
N ALA A 165 15.38 24.50 5.36
CA ALA A 165 16.04 23.70 6.38
C ALA A 165 15.10 22.72 7.10
N SER A 166 13.82 22.59 6.70
CA SER A 166 12.89 21.59 7.25
C SER A 166 12.74 20.37 6.33
N GLY A 167 13.19 19.18 6.76
CA GLY A 167 12.99 17.92 6.04
C GLY A 167 11.51 17.59 5.85
N VAL A 168 11.14 16.72 4.91
CA VAL A 168 9.74 16.37 4.58
C VAL A 168 9.02 15.73 5.77
N PHE A 169 9.58 14.66 6.33
CA PHE A 169 9.07 13.96 7.53
C PHE A 169 9.99 14.15 8.73
N THR A 170 11.30 14.29 8.47
CA THR A 170 12.37 14.47 9.45
C THR A 170 12.65 15.95 9.70
N LYS A 171 13.33 16.28 10.81
CA LYS A 171 13.90 17.62 10.98
C LYS A 171 15.14 17.76 10.07
N GLY A 172 15.31 18.88 9.38
CA GLY A 172 16.33 18.95 8.31
C GLY A 172 17.80 18.93 8.77
N THR A 173 18.07 19.03 10.08
CA THR A 173 19.44 18.98 10.62
C THR A 173 19.82 17.63 11.22
N VAL A 174 18.88 16.67 11.29
CA VAL A 174 19.14 15.38 11.91
C VAL A 174 19.72 14.38 10.91
N HIS A 175 20.53 13.47 11.44
CA HIS A 175 21.14 12.38 10.69
C HIS A 175 20.70 11.05 11.30
N PHE A 176 20.71 10.02 10.48
CA PHE A 176 20.29 8.67 10.83
C PHE A 176 21.36 7.65 10.44
N ILE A 177 21.35 6.53 11.16
CA ILE A 177 22.07 5.31 10.82
C ILE A 177 21.03 4.34 10.29
N ILE A 178 21.28 3.80 9.10
CA ILE A 178 20.43 2.79 8.46
C ILE A 178 21.23 1.50 8.35
N SER A 179 20.77 0.45 9.00
CA SER A 179 21.42 -0.87 8.91
C SER A 179 21.15 -1.54 7.56
N ASP A 180 21.92 -2.57 7.23
CA ASP A 180 21.71 -3.34 6.00
C ASP A 180 20.33 -4.02 5.95
N ASP A 181 19.78 -4.41 7.10
CA ASP A 181 18.40 -4.93 7.24
C ASP A 181 17.34 -3.82 7.43
N LEU A 182 17.69 -2.58 7.05
CA LEU A 182 16.84 -1.39 6.95
C LEU A 182 16.20 -0.90 8.26
N GLN A 183 16.84 -1.14 9.41
CA GLN A 183 16.48 -0.45 10.65
C GLN A 183 16.99 0.99 10.57
N ILE A 184 16.15 1.95 10.96
CA ILE A 184 16.51 3.36 11.07
C ILE A 184 16.73 3.74 12.52
N LEU A 185 17.89 4.33 12.82
CA LEU A 185 18.28 4.77 14.15
C LEU A 185 18.76 6.21 14.10
N PRO A 186 18.56 7.02 15.15
CA PRO A 186 19.21 8.31 15.25
C PRO A 186 20.73 8.18 15.15
N SER A 187 21.39 9.09 14.45
CA SER A 187 22.85 9.11 14.42
C SER A 187 23.41 9.37 15.81
N GLY A 188 24.43 8.60 16.17
CA GLY A 188 25.08 8.65 17.47
C GLY A 188 25.93 7.41 17.72
N MET A 189 27.12 7.61 18.29
CA MET A 189 28.10 6.52 18.47
C MET A 189 27.55 5.35 19.29
N GLY A 190 26.67 5.60 20.26
CA GLY A 190 26.01 4.53 21.02
C GLY A 190 25.19 3.58 20.14
N ASN A 191 24.49 4.10 19.13
CA ASN A 191 23.73 3.28 18.18
C ASN A 191 24.66 2.52 17.23
N VAL A 192 25.77 3.15 16.78
CA VAL A 192 26.81 2.49 15.97
C VAL A 192 27.42 1.31 16.73
N ILE A 193 27.87 1.53 17.98
CA ILE A 193 28.47 0.49 18.82
C ILE A 193 27.51 -0.68 18.99
N ARG A 194 26.23 -0.39 19.29
CA ARG A 194 25.19 -1.42 19.44
C ARG A 194 25.01 -2.23 18.15
N LEU A 195 24.92 -1.56 17.01
CA LEU A 195 24.74 -2.19 15.70
C LEU A 195 25.93 -3.09 15.34
N ILE A 196 27.16 -2.58 15.50
CA ILE A 196 28.40 -3.33 15.23
C ILE A 196 28.55 -4.52 16.18
N SER A 197 28.25 -4.32 17.48
CA SER A 197 28.31 -5.37 18.50
C SER A 197 27.30 -6.50 18.23
N ASN A 198 26.09 -6.16 17.76
CA ASN A 198 25.08 -7.14 17.35
C ASN A 198 25.53 -7.99 16.15
N MET A 199 26.49 -7.53 15.36
CA MET A 199 27.11 -8.30 14.28
C MET A 199 28.29 -9.16 14.76
N GLY A 200 28.61 -9.15 16.05
CA GLY A 200 29.75 -9.89 16.63
C GLY A 200 31.11 -9.25 16.34
N ILE A 201 31.14 -7.98 15.94
CA ILE A 201 32.38 -7.25 15.64
C ILE A 201 32.86 -6.56 16.92
N THR A 202 34.08 -6.90 17.37
CA THR A 202 34.69 -6.34 18.60
C THR A 202 35.79 -5.31 18.33
N ASP A 203 36.37 -5.30 17.13
CA ASP A 203 37.42 -4.38 16.71
C ASP A 203 36.96 -3.57 15.49
N THR A 204 37.11 -2.25 15.54
CA THR A 204 36.71 -1.34 14.47
C THR A 204 37.71 -1.28 13.31
N ASP A 205 38.91 -1.87 13.44
CA ASP A 205 39.88 -1.97 12.34
C ASP A 205 39.43 -2.93 11.21
N VAL A 206 38.19 -3.42 11.24
CA VAL A 206 37.61 -4.23 10.15
C VAL A 206 36.68 -3.43 9.24
N ALA A 207 36.47 -2.14 9.49
CA ALA A 207 35.54 -1.29 8.75
C ALA A 207 36.25 -0.24 7.88
N GLU A 208 35.66 0.09 6.73
CA GLU A 208 36.12 1.10 5.78
C GLU A 208 34.94 2.01 5.40
N LEU A 209 35.17 3.32 5.37
CA LEU A 209 34.17 4.29 4.89
C LEU A 209 34.19 4.34 3.37
N MET A 210 33.02 4.29 2.76
CA MET A 210 32.80 4.40 1.33
C MET A 210 31.74 5.47 1.04
N ASP A 211 32.08 6.48 0.26
CA ASP A 211 31.13 7.45 -0.27
C ASP A 211 30.44 6.89 -1.51
N VAL A 212 29.11 6.91 -1.51
CA VAL A 212 28.28 6.47 -2.65
C VAL A 212 27.21 7.51 -2.97
N THR A 213 26.58 7.37 -4.13
CA THR A 213 25.52 8.27 -4.58
C THR A 213 24.31 7.45 -5.02
N PHE A 214 23.13 7.83 -4.53
CA PHE A 214 21.86 7.22 -4.92
C PHE A 214 21.12 8.13 -5.90
N GLY A 215 20.90 7.65 -7.12
CA GLY A 215 19.95 8.21 -8.06
C GLY A 215 18.59 7.52 -7.95
N PHE A 216 17.65 7.89 -8.84
CA PHE A 216 16.32 7.30 -8.87
C PHE A 216 16.36 5.77 -9.04
N LYS A 217 17.28 5.25 -9.87
CA LYS A 217 17.45 3.82 -10.08
C LYS A 217 17.82 3.11 -8.78
N GLU A 218 18.77 3.65 -8.02
CA GLU A 218 19.21 3.06 -6.75
C GLU A 218 18.10 3.14 -5.69
N ILE A 219 17.27 4.18 -5.68
CA ILE A 219 16.08 4.26 -4.81
C ILE A 219 15.03 3.20 -5.19
N MET A 220 14.81 2.96 -6.48
CA MET A 220 13.94 1.86 -6.94
C MET A 220 14.51 0.48 -6.58
N ASP A 221 15.82 0.29 -6.72
CA ASP A 221 16.51 -0.92 -6.28
C ASP A 221 16.46 -1.08 -4.75
N LEU A 222 16.43 0.02 -3.98
CA LEU A 222 16.23 0.02 -2.53
C LEU A 222 14.81 -0.39 -2.14
N LEU A 223 13.78 0.14 -2.81
CA LEU A 223 12.40 -0.33 -2.59
C LEU A 223 12.27 -1.81 -2.91
N LYS A 224 12.86 -2.27 -4.02
CA LYS A 224 12.93 -3.69 -4.37
C LYS A 224 13.65 -4.49 -3.27
N GLY A 225 14.85 -4.07 -2.87
CA GLY A 225 15.61 -4.72 -1.83
C GLY A 225 14.87 -4.80 -0.49
N ALA A 226 14.12 -3.76 -0.12
CA ALA A 226 13.30 -3.73 1.08
C ALA A 226 12.21 -4.82 1.11
N LEU A 227 11.74 -5.26 -0.05
CA LEU A 227 10.68 -6.27 -0.17
C LEU A 227 11.21 -7.69 -0.39
N PHE A 228 12.42 -7.85 -0.93
CA PHE A 228 12.90 -9.15 -1.43
C PHE A 228 14.29 -9.60 -0.94
N SER A 229 15.10 -8.70 -0.37
CA SER A 229 16.46 -9.01 0.07
C SER A 229 16.56 -9.14 1.59
N ASP A 230 17.54 -9.89 2.08
CA ASP A 230 17.96 -9.85 3.49
C ASP A 230 19.03 -8.78 3.76
N THR A 231 19.68 -8.27 2.70
CA THR A 231 20.83 -7.36 2.75
C THR A 231 20.76 -6.30 1.63
N PRO A 232 19.70 -5.49 1.56
CA PRO A 232 19.46 -4.55 0.48
C PRO A 232 20.57 -3.52 0.25
N LEU A 233 21.21 -2.98 1.30
CA LEU A 233 22.29 -2.01 1.09
C LEU A 233 23.52 -2.69 0.51
N THR A 234 23.87 -3.88 0.99
CA THR A 234 24.95 -4.71 0.41
C THR A 234 24.69 -5.01 -1.07
N ASP A 235 23.46 -5.39 -1.42
CA ASP A 235 23.09 -5.71 -2.79
C ASP A 235 23.25 -4.52 -3.74
N ILE A 236 22.85 -3.33 -3.28
CA ILE A 236 22.90 -2.11 -4.10
C ILE A 236 24.34 -1.58 -4.20
N VAL A 237 25.03 -1.47 -3.06
CA VAL A 237 26.35 -0.82 -2.97
C VAL A 237 27.46 -1.72 -3.50
N LEU A 238 27.46 -3.01 -3.15
CA LEU A 238 28.56 -3.93 -3.44
C LEU A 238 28.26 -4.87 -4.61
N ASN A 239 27.01 -5.32 -4.74
CA ASN A 239 26.60 -6.24 -5.82
C ASN A 239 26.01 -5.51 -7.05
N LYS A 240 26.20 -4.19 -7.15
CA LYS A 240 25.76 -3.34 -8.28
C LYS A 240 24.25 -3.45 -8.58
N GLY A 241 23.42 -3.58 -7.55
CA GLY A 241 21.96 -3.68 -7.68
C GLY A 241 21.45 -5.06 -8.09
N GLN A 242 22.30 -6.10 -8.08
CA GLN A 242 21.84 -7.48 -8.22
C GLN A 242 21.16 -7.93 -6.92
N VAL A 243 19.90 -7.56 -6.76
CA VAL A 243 19.03 -8.09 -5.70
C VAL A 243 18.79 -9.57 -6.00
N LYS A 244 19.48 -10.46 -5.28
CA LYS A 244 19.22 -11.90 -5.34
C LYS A 244 17.86 -12.13 -4.67
N SER A 245 16.80 -12.18 -5.48
CA SER A 245 15.46 -12.51 -5.00
C SER A 245 15.51 -13.92 -4.42
N PHE A 246 15.45 -14.03 -3.09
CA PHE A 246 15.18 -15.30 -2.45
C PHE A 246 13.67 -15.51 -2.47
N ALA A 247 13.24 -16.71 -2.81
CA ALA A 247 11.85 -17.10 -2.65
C ALA A 247 11.46 -16.83 -1.19
N VAL A 248 10.51 -15.94 -0.98
CA VAL A 248 10.05 -15.57 0.35
C VAL A 248 9.55 -16.86 1.00
N LYS A 249 10.23 -17.31 2.06
CA LYS A 249 9.76 -18.44 2.85
C LYS A 249 8.57 -17.92 3.66
N TYR A 250 7.37 -18.37 3.31
CA TYR A 250 6.23 -18.21 4.21
C TYR A 250 6.54 -18.96 5.51
N GLU A 251 6.79 -18.21 6.58
CA GLU A 251 6.91 -18.79 7.92
C GLU A 251 5.52 -18.84 8.55
N MET A 252 5.05 -20.07 8.78
CA MET A 252 3.82 -20.36 9.50
C MET A 252 3.94 -19.82 10.93
N GLY A 253 3.29 -18.69 11.21
CA GLY A 253 3.29 -18.07 12.53
C GLY A 253 1.87 -17.75 12.97
N THR A 254 1.59 -17.94 14.26
CA THR A 254 0.31 -17.56 14.88
C THR A 254 0.21 -16.03 14.94
N LEU A 255 -0.28 -15.40 13.87
CA LEU A 255 -0.61 -13.99 13.88
C LEU A 255 -1.89 -13.81 14.71
N VAL A 256 -1.75 -13.30 15.92
CA VAL A 256 -2.86 -12.62 16.60
C VAL A 256 -2.43 -11.18 16.85
N PRO A 257 -2.60 -10.28 15.87
CA PRO A 257 -2.29 -8.87 16.06
C PRO A 257 -3.12 -8.27 17.20
N PRO A 258 -2.61 -7.25 17.92
CA PRO A 258 -3.35 -6.59 19.00
C PRO A 258 -4.74 -6.09 18.58
N ILE A 259 -4.91 -5.72 17.32
CA ILE A 259 -6.14 -5.17 16.75
C ILE A 259 -7.30 -6.19 16.71
N VAL A 260 -6.99 -7.49 16.74
CA VAL A 260 -8.00 -8.56 16.74
C VAL A 260 -8.77 -8.61 18.06
N LYS A 261 -8.18 -8.14 19.16
CA LYS A 261 -8.81 -8.16 20.50
C LYS A 261 -9.96 -7.17 20.68
N SER A 262 -10.09 -6.19 19.77
CA SER A 262 -11.10 -5.12 19.84
C SER A 262 -12.08 -5.13 18.66
N ALA A 263 -12.11 -6.20 17.87
CA ALA A 263 -12.75 -6.21 16.55
C ALA A 263 -14.25 -6.56 16.58
N THR A 264 -14.96 -6.06 15.57
CA THR A 264 -16.38 -6.32 15.28
C THR A 264 -16.63 -7.74 14.76
N THR A 265 -17.85 -8.26 14.96
CA THR A 265 -18.29 -9.61 14.56
C THR A 265 -18.62 -9.76 13.07
N LYS A 266 -18.06 -8.92 12.19
CA LYS A 266 -18.40 -8.96 10.76
C LYS A 266 -17.66 -10.13 10.11
N GLU A 267 -18.41 -11.01 9.44
CA GLU A 267 -17.88 -12.17 8.72
C GLU A 267 -18.25 -12.07 7.23
N MET A 268 -17.35 -12.49 6.35
CA MET A 268 -17.66 -12.78 4.94
C MET A 268 -17.84 -14.28 4.77
N VAL A 269 -18.86 -14.70 4.01
CA VAL A 269 -19.09 -16.12 3.75
C VAL A 269 -18.67 -16.44 2.32
N VAL A 270 -17.84 -17.45 2.16
CA VAL A 270 -17.37 -17.93 0.85
C VAL A 270 -17.50 -19.44 0.75
N LYS A 271 -17.55 -19.97 -0.47
CA LYS A 271 -17.56 -21.42 -0.74
C LYS A 271 -16.22 -21.86 -1.29
N ALA A 272 -15.46 -22.62 -0.50
CA ALA A 272 -14.23 -23.24 -0.95
C ALA A 272 -14.52 -24.54 -1.70
N ILE A 273 -13.95 -24.68 -2.89
CA ILE A 273 -13.97 -25.91 -3.67
C ILE A 273 -12.63 -26.61 -3.45
N ILE A 274 -12.67 -27.80 -2.86
CA ILE A 274 -11.52 -28.51 -2.31
C ILE A 274 -11.42 -29.89 -2.95
N GLN A 275 -10.19 -30.35 -3.22
CA GLN A 275 -9.91 -31.73 -3.58
C GLN A 275 -9.88 -32.61 -2.32
N LYS A 276 -10.80 -33.58 -2.21
CA LYS A 276 -10.97 -34.42 -1.00
C LYS A 276 -9.70 -35.22 -0.67
N SER A 277 -9.09 -35.84 -1.68
CA SER A 277 -7.92 -36.71 -1.52
C SER A 277 -6.68 -36.01 -0.98
N THR A 278 -6.49 -34.73 -1.30
CA THR A 278 -5.27 -33.97 -0.96
C THR A 278 -5.55 -32.84 0.02
N ASN A 279 -6.83 -32.54 0.28
CA ASN A 279 -7.29 -31.35 0.98
C ASN A 279 -6.80 -30.04 0.35
N LYS A 280 -6.49 -30.05 -0.95
CA LYS A 280 -5.99 -28.88 -1.67
C LYS A 280 -7.16 -27.97 -2.07
N LEU A 281 -7.03 -26.68 -1.77
CA LEU A 281 -7.94 -25.66 -2.28
C LEU A 281 -7.77 -25.53 -3.80
N LEU A 282 -8.88 -25.66 -4.53
CA LEU A 282 -8.91 -25.51 -5.98
C LEU A 282 -9.25 -24.06 -6.35
N TYR A 283 -10.33 -23.54 -5.78
CA TYR A 283 -10.74 -22.14 -5.86
C TYR A 283 -11.80 -21.83 -4.80
N VAL A 284 -12.11 -20.56 -4.62
CA VAL A 284 -13.17 -20.05 -3.76
C VAL A 284 -14.22 -19.35 -4.62
N GLU A 285 -15.50 -19.59 -4.35
CA GLU A 285 -16.60 -18.77 -4.85
C GLU A 285 -16.98 -17.75 -3.77
N GLY A 286 -16.92 -16.47 -4.13
CA GLY A 286 -17.23 -15.35 -3.23
C GLY A 286 -18.09 -14.30 -3.92
N ASP A 287 -18.85 -13.55 -3.14
CA ASP A 287 -19.67 -12.44 -3.64
C ASP A 287 -18.84 -11.19 -3.91
N ASP A 288 -19.49 -10.09 -4.31
CA ASP A 288 -18.85 -8.80 -4.52
C ASP A 288 -18.19 -8.24 -3.24
N ASN A 289 -18.63 -8.60 -2.04
CA ASN A 289 -17.97 -8.18 -0.79
C ASN A 289 -16.59 -8.81 -0.63
N PHE A 290 -16.45 -10.09 -0.98
CA PHE A 290 -15.14 -10.75 -0.92
C PHE A 290 -14.15 -10.13 -1.93
N VAL A 291 -14.60 -9.84 -3.15
CA VAL A 291 -13.76 -9.17 -4.16
C VAL A 291 -13.46 -7.72 -3.80
N GLU A 292 -14.43 -7.00 -3.23
CA GLU A 292 -14.22 -5.65 -2.68
C GLU A 292 -13.11 -5.67 -1.63
N PHE A 293 -13.14 -6.64 -0.70
CA PHE A 293 -12.07 -6.83 0.28
C PHE A 293 -10.71 -7.05 -0.39
N LEU A 294 -10.61 -8.00 -1.32
CA LEU A 294 -9.34 -8.31 -2.01
C LEU A 294 -8.79 -7.09 -2.76
N PHE A 295 -9.63 -6.37 -3.50
CA PHE A 295 -9.18 -5.18 -4.24
C PHE A 295 -8.89 -3.99 -3.31
N SER A 296 -9.57 -3.87 -2.17
CA SER A 296 -9.26 -2.81 -1.20
C SER A 296 -7.82 -2.89 -0.68
N LEU A 297 -7.18 -4.07 -0.72
CA LEU A 297 -5.78 -4.25 -0.31
C LEU A 297 -4.82 -3.34 -1.07
N PHE A 298 -5.12 -3.00 -2.34
CA PHE A 298 -4.28 -2.11 -3.14
C PHE A 298 -4.20 -0.69 -2.60
N THR A 299 -5.18 -0.28 -1.80
CA THR A 299 -5.27 1.08 -1.24
C THR A 299 -4.45 1.24 0.04
N ILE A 300 -4.01 0.13 0.65
CA ILE A 300 -3.38 0.12 1.97
C ILE A 300 -1.90 0.48 1.86
N PRO A 301 -1.43 1.54 2.54
CA PRO A 301 0.00 1.87 2.61
C PRO A 301 0.80 0.85 3.44
N LEU A 302 2.10 0.66 3.15
CA LEU A 302 2.96 -0.27 3.89
C LEU A 302 2.96 -0.05 5.41
N GLY A 303 2.96 1.21 5.86
CA GLY A 303 2.83 1.55 7.28
C GLY A 303 1.50 1.08 7.87
N GLY A 304 0.42 1.15 7.09
CA GLY A 304 -0.91 0.67 7.49
C GLY A 304 -0.96 -0.85 7.61
N ILE A 305 -0.24 -1.56 6.73
CA ILE A 305 -0.06 -3.02 6.85
C ILE A 305 0.74 -3.36 8.10
N GLY A 306 1.82 -2.61 8.37
CA GLY A 306 2.57 -2.70 9.62
C GLY A 306 1.67 -2.51 10.83
N HIS A 307 0.78 -1.51 10.82
CA HIS A 307 -0.20 -1.31 11.88
C HIS A 307 -1.15 -2.49 12.06
N LEU A 308 -1.80 -2.93 10.97
CA LEU A 308 -2.77 -4.02 10.96
C LEU A 308 -2.17 -5.36 11.44
N LEU A 309 -0.91 -5.62 11.09
CA LEU A 309 -0.21 -6.88 11.38
C LEU A 309 0.74 -6.77 12.58
N GLY A 310 0.69 -5.68 13.36
CA GLY A 310 1.54 -5.51 14.55
C GLY A 310 3.04 -5.52 14.25
N GLY A 311 3.44 -4.92 13.12
CA GLY A 311 4.81 -4.85 12.63
C GLY A 311 5.36 -6.20 12.17
N SER A 312 4.50 -7.15 11.81
CA SER A 312 4.88 -8.49 11.34
C SER A 312 4.25 -8.82 9.99
N THR A 313 4.62 -8.03 8.99
CA THR A 313 4.15 -8.14 7.59
C THR A 313 4.67 -9.38 6.88
N GLY A 314 5.73 -10.01 7.41
CA GLY A 314 6.43 -11.09 6.71
C GLY A 314 7.44 -10.59 5.67
N LEU A 315 7.62 -9.26 5.60
CA LEU A 315 8.67 -8.60 4.83
C LEU A 315 9.68 -8.04 5.83
N LYS A 316 10.74 -8.80 6.13
CA LYS A 316 11.66 -8.54 7.25
C LYS A 316 12.19 -7.10 7.31
N ASN A 317 12.63 -6.54 6.19
CA ASN A 317 13.19 -5.19 6.19
C ASN A 317 12.12 -4.10 6.40
N ILE A 318 10.89 -4.32 5.93
CA ILE A 318 9.76 -3.43 6.22
C ILE A 318 9.37 -3.51 7.70
N ASP A 319 9.37 -4.72 8.26
CA ASP A 319 9.11 -4.95 9.69
C ASP A 319 10.17 -4.26 10.56
N ASN A 320 11.43 -4.34 10.16
CA ASN A 320 12.56 -3.67 10.79
C ASN A 320 12.44 -2.14 10.73
N LEU A 321 12.16 -1.58 9.54
CA LEU A 321 11.91 -0.16 9.37
C LEU A 321 10.75 0.32 10.26
N TYR A 322 9.63 -0.40 10.23
CA TYR A 322 8.44 -0.06 11.02
C TYR A 322 8.70 -0.06 12.52
N ARG A 323 9.33 -1.11 13.05
CA ARG A 323 9.63 -1.25 14.49
C ARG A 323 10.64 -0.20 14.95
N SER A 324 11.74 -0.04 14.22
CA SER A 324 12.78 0.92 14.56
C SER A 324 12.28 2.38 14.51
N LEU A 325 11.42 2.73 13.55
CA LEU A 325 10.72 4.02 13.54
C LEU A 325 9.80 4.16 14.77
N GLY A 326 9.14 3.07 15.18
CA GLY A 326 8.37 2.97 16.42
C GLY A 326 9.15 3.33 17.68
N ASP A 327 10.46 3.14 17.69
CA ASP A 327 11.35 3.43 18.84
C ASP A 327 11.95 4.85 18.80
N ILE A 328 11.91 5.53 17.65
CA ILE A 328 12.47 6.89 17.49
C ILE A 328 11.64 7.93 18.24
N ASN A 329 12.27 8.86 18.95
CA ASN A 329 11.58 10.02 19.53
C ASN A 329 11.11 10.98 18.42
N GLY A 330 9.80 11.03 18.18
CA GLY A 330 9.20 11.81 17.10
C GLY A 330 9.44 13.31 17.24
N ASP A 331 9.42 13.86 18.46
CA ASP A 331 9.60 15.30 18.67
C ASP A 331 11.06 15.75 18.54
N MET A 332 12.02 14.82 18.63
CA MET A 332 13.45 15.13 18.45
C MET A 332 13.90 14.99 17.00
N TYR A 333 13.47 13.93 16.32
CA TYR A 333 14.04 13.55 15.01
C TYR A 333 13.06 13.72 13.84
N LEU A 334 11.76 13.72 14.11
CA LEU A 334 10.72 13.94 13.12
C LEU A 334 10.13 15.34 13.26
N LYS A 335 9.35 15.78 12.28
CA LYS A 335 8.64 17.07 12.34
C LYS A 335 7.74 17.16 13.57
N SER A 336 7.10 16.06 13.92
CA SER A 336 6.24 15.96 15.10
C SER A 336 5.95 14.51 15.46
N GLN A 337 5.45 14.29 16.67
CA GLN A 337 4.82 13.02 17.04
C GLN A 337 3.64 12.65 16.12
N ALA A 338 2.91 13.63 15.57
CA ALA A 338 1.83 13.38 14.61
C ALA A 338 2.36 12.82 13.27
N THR A 339 3.52 13.30 12.81
CA THR A 339 4.22 12.75 11.62
C THR A 339 4.63 11.30 11.84
N LYS A 340 5.15 10.98 13.03
CA LYS A 340 5.46 9.59 13.41
C LYS A 340 4.22 8.71 13.36
N ALA A 341 3.13 9.16 14.00
CA ALA A 341 1.87 8.42 14.03
C ALA A 341 1.30 8.22 12.62
N MET A 342 1.43 9.22 11.74
CA MET A 342 1.03 9.13 10.34
C MET A 342 1.86 8.11 9.56
N LEU A 343 3.19 8.01 9.77
CA LEU A 343 4.02 7.02 9.08
C LEU A 343 3.72 5.59 9.55
N LEU A 344 3.45 5.41 10.85
CA LEU A 344 3.14 4.11 11.45
C LEU A 344 1.69 3.67 11.25
N ASN A 345 0.75 4.59 11.02
CA ASN A 345 -0.63 4.25 10.69
C ASN A 345 -1.18 5.27 9.69
N PRO A 346 -0.72 5.23 8.42
CA PRO A 346 -1.19 6.14 7.39
C PRO A 346 -2.68 5.92 7.13
N LYS A 347 -3.42 7.03 7.05
CA LYS A 347 -4.84 7.00 6.69
C LYS A 347 -5.01 6.74 5.20
N LEU A 348 -6.16 6.19 4.83
CA LEU A 348 -6.59 6.15 3.44
C LEU A 348 -6.95 7.58 2.97
N PRO A 349 -6.64 7.96 1.72
CA PRO A 349 -7.07 9.25 1.19
C PRO A 349 -8.60 9.37 1.19
N PHE A 350 -9.12 10.60 1.25
CA PHE A 350 -10.55 10.84 1.21
C PHE A 350 -11.23 10.14 0.01
N GLY A 351 -12.34 9.45 0.27
CA GLY A 351 -13.10 8.70 -0.73
C GLY A 351 -12.53 7.33 -1.11
N PHE A 352 -11.54 6.78 -0.39
CA PHE A 352 -10.98 5.44 -0.64
C PHE A 352 -11.61 4.31 0.20
N THR A 353 -12.33 4.63 1.26
CA THR A 353 -13.01 3.65 2.11
C THR A 353 -14.32 3.19 1.47
N SER A 354 -14.58 1.88 1.43
CA SER A 354 -15.85 1.36 0.93
C SER A 354 -16.90 1.22 2.02
N ASN A 355 -18.19 1.16 1.67
CA ASN A 355 -19.24 0.91 2.66
C ASN A 355 -19.10 -0.47 3.30
N THR A 356 -18.52 -1.41 2.54
CA THR A 356 -18.29 -2.78 2.98
C THR A 356 -16.87 -3.00 3.50
N GLN A 357 -16.12 -1.91 3.79
CA GLN A 357 -14.77 -1.94 4.37
C GLN A 357 -14.69 -2.99 5.48
N PHE A 358 -13.74 -3.91 5.31
CA PHE A 358 -13.60 -5.06 6.20
C PHE A 358 -12.46 -4.87 7.20
N LEU A 359 -11.34 -4.29 6.74
CA LEU A 359 -10.19 -4.01 7.59
C LEU A 359 -10.38 -2.69 8.36
N PRO A 360 -9.95 -2.59 9.63
CA PRO A 360 -10.13 -1.42 10.49
C PRO A 360 -9.18 -0.27 10.11
N LEU A 361 -9.33 0.25 8.90
CA LEU A 361 -8.60 1.39 8.36
C LEU A 361 -9.39 2.68 8.55
N THR A 362 -8.68 3.80 8.66
CA THR A 362 -9.31 5.12 8.79
C THR A 362 -9.04 5.97 7.57
N GLU A 363 -10.03 6.77 7.20
CA GLU A 363 -9.92 7.72 6.10
C GLU A 363 -9.52 9.11 6.59
N GLU A 364 -8.87 9.87 5.72
CA GLU A 364 -8.74 11.32 5.89
C GLU A 364 -10.09 12.01 5.90
N ILE A 365 -10.16 13.09 6.67
CA ILE A 365 -11.34 13.96 6.68
C ILE A 365 -11.40 14.68 5.33
N PRO A 366 -12.58 14.79 4.69
CA PRO A 366 -12.73 15.56 3.46
C PRO A 366 -12.20 16.99 3.64
N PRO A 367 -11.44 17.52 2.66
CA PRO A 367 -10.96 18.89 2.75
C PRO A 367 -12.14 19.87 2.69
N THR A 368 -12.19 20.81 3.63
CA THR A 368 -13.20 21.89 3.61
C THR A 368 -12.81 22.92 2.55
N LEU A 369 -13.42 22.80 1.37
CA LEU A 369 -13.18 23.71 0.25
C LEU A 369 -14.38 24.63 0.00
N TYR A 370 -14.05 25.84 -0.44
CA TYR A 370 -15.02 26.86 -0.82
C TYR A 370 -14.81 27.28 -2.27
N PHE A 371 -15.91 27.40 -3.01
CA PHE A 371 -15.89 27.86 -4.38
C PHE A 371 -16.19 29.36 -4.45
N ASN A 372 -15.35 30.11 -5.17
CA ASN A 372 -15.61 31.50 -5.49
C ASN A 372 -16.20 31.61 -6.91
N HIS A 373 -17.44 32.07 -7.00
CA HIS A 373 -18.16 32.19 -8.26
C HIS A 373 -17.57 33.27 -9.19
N SER A 374 -16.94 34.31 -8.63
CA SER A 374 -16.34 35.40 -9.42
C SER A 374 -15.03 34.98 -10.08
N THR A 375 -14.20 34.19 -9.39
CA THR A 375 -12.90 33.78 -9.91
C THR A 375 -12.91 32.37 -10.52
N GLU A 376 -13.99 31.61 -10.35
CA GLU A 376 -14.08 30.17 -10.65
C GLU A 376 -12.93 29.34 -10.03
N ARG A 377 -12.57 29.62 -8.77
CA ARG A 377 -11.47 28.91 -8.07
C ARG A 377 -11.94 28.31 -6.75
N LEU A 378 -11.27 27.25 -6.33
CA LEU A 378 -11.42 26.67 -5.00
C LEU A 378 -10.45 27.33 -4.02
N PHE A 379 -10.89 27.45 -2.77
CA PHE A 379 -10.11 28.00 -1.68
C PHE A 379 -10.26 27.14 -0.42
N PRO A 380 -9.20 26.98 0.39
CA PRO A 380 -9.29 26.37 1.70
C PRO A 380 -10.05 27.27 2.70
N GLN A 381 -10.40 26.69 3.85
CA GLN A 381 -11.25 27.28 4.89
C GLN A 381 -10.72 28.60 5.48
N ASP A 382 -9.41 28.84 5.50
CA ASP A 382 -8.77 29.95 6.21
C ASP A 382 -9.04 31.35 5.63
N ASN A 383 -9.99 31.49 4.71
CA ASN A 383 -10.26 32.76 4.04
C ASN A 383 -11.76 32.93 3.70
N PRO A 384 -12.67 32.98 4.70
CA PRO A 384 -14.09 33.14 4.45
C PRO A 384 -14.41 34.58 4.01
N LYS A 385 -14.46 34.83 2.70
CA LYS A 385 -14.96 36.08 2.10
C LYS A 385 -16.43 35.94 1.69
N LYS A 386 -17.17 37.05 1.66
CA LYS A 386 -18.62 37.15 1.37
C LYS A 386 -19.13 36.52 0.04
N CYS A 387 -18.25 36.04 -0.84
CA CYS A 387 -18.59 35.49 -2.17
C CYS A 387 -18.20 34.01 -2.34
N ARG A 388 -18.10 33.26 -1.24
CA ARG A 388 -17.62 31.88 -1.21
C ARG A 388 -18.70 30.93 -0.67
N THR A 389 -18.93 29.84 -1.39
CA THR A 389 -19.93 28.83 -1.04
C THR A 389 -19.23 27.51 -0.74
N SER A 390 -19.68 26.79 0.28
CA SER A 390 -19.15 25.46 0.60
C SER A 390 -19.44 24.48 -0.56
N VAL A 391 -18.47 23.62 -0.87
CA VAL A 391 -18.63 22.61 -1.94
C VAL A 391 -19.17 21.29 -1.40
N VAL A 392 -19.80 20.51 -2.28
CA VAL A 392 -20.20 19.14 -1.96
C VAL A 392 -19.41 18.17 -2.82
N PHE A 393 -18.72 17.22 -2.19
CA PHE A 393 -17.94 16.22 -2.91
C PHE A 393 -18.85 15.12 -3.49
N LYS A 394 -18.71 14.85 -4.79
CA LYS A 394 -19.30 13.68 -5.44
C LYS A 394 -18.28 12.55 -5.52
N SER A 395 -18.63 11.44 -4.90
CA SER A 395 -17.85 10.21 -4.94
C SER A 395 -18.08 9.47 -6.26
N PRO A 396 -17.02 8.93 -6.89
CA PRO A 396 -17.17 8.02 -8.04
C PRO A 396 -17.72 6.65 -7.66
N LYS A 397 -17.87 6.36 -6.36
CA LYS A 397 -18.27 5.04 -5.84
C LYS A 397 -19.74 4.93 -5.47
N ASP A 398 -20.55 5.98 -5.66
CA ASP A 398 -21.98 6.00 -5.27
C ASP A 398 -22.71 4.73 -5.76
N PRO A 399 -23.21 3.83 -4.86
CA PRO A 399 -23.59 4.07 -3.45
C PRO A 399 -22.49 3.89 -2.37
N GLY A 400 -21.29 3.41 -2.69
CA GLY A 400 -20.10 3.52 -1.84
C GLY A 400 -19.02 2.45 -2.02
N ASN A 401 -19.15 1.52 -2.98
CA ASN A 401 -18.22 0.41 -3.21
C ASN A 401 -17.49 0.54 -4.56
N TYR A 402 -16.33 -0.12 -4.69
CA TYR A 402 -15.60 -0.20 -5.95
C TYR A 402 -16.23 -1.20 -6.92
N ILE A 403 -16.65 -2.34 -6.41
CA ILE A 403 -17.26 -3.44 -7.16
C ILE A 403 -18.76 -3.23 -7.25
N LYS A 404 -19.28 -3.47 -8.45
CA LYS A 404 -20.71 -3.43 -8.73
C LYS A 404 -21.35 -4.76 -8.31
N GLY A 405 -22.19 -4.70 -7.29
CA GLY A 405 -23.01 -5.82 -6.83
C GLY A 405 -24.46 -5.74 -7.32
N PRO A 406 -25.24 -6.82 -7.13
CA PRO A 406 -24.81 -8.13 -6.65
C PRO A 406 -24.07 -8.93 -7.74
N ALA A 407 -22.96 -9.57 -7.40
CA ALA A 407 -22.20 -10.43 -8.33
C ALA A 407 -21.47 -11.57 -7.60
N MET A 408 -21.22 -12.67 -8.30
CA MET A 408 -20.43 -13.80 -7.79
C MET A 408 -19.16 -13.97 -8.62
N TYR A 409 -18.08 -14.34 -7.95
CA TYR A 409 -16.76 -14.48 -8.52
C TYR A 409 -16.12 -15.80 -8.11
N MET A 410 -15.26 -16.30 -8.98
CA MET A 410 -14.34 -17.40 -8.71
C MET A 410 -12.94 -16.82 -8.47
N VAL A 411 -12.32 -17.23 -7.36
CA VAL A 411 -11.01 -16.75 -6.90
C VAL A 411 -10.07 -17.94 -6.70
N THR A 412 -8.99 -18.00 -7.46
CA THR A 412 -7.97 -19.06 -7.30
C THR A 412 -7.10 -18.82 -6.07
N ASP A 413 -6.33 -19.83 -5.68
CA ASP A 413 -5.42 -19.80 -4.53
C ASP A 413 -4.38 -18.66 -4.60
N ASP A 414 -3.92 -18.31 -5.80
CA ASP A 414 -3.02 -17.19 -6.11
C ASP A 414 -3.75 -15.86 -6.38
N LEU A 415 -5.03 -15.74 -5.97
CA LEU A 415 -5.88 -14.55 -6.08
C LEU A 415 -6.25 -14.10 -7.50
N VAL A 416 -6.33 -15.01 -8.47
CA VAL A 416 -6.95 -14.68 -9.77
C VAL A 416 -8.46 -14.60 -9.60
N VAL A 417 -9.04 -13.41 -9.79
CA VAL A 417 -10.48 -13.15 -9.69
C VAL A 417 -11.09 -13.14 -11.09
N THR A 418 -12.12 -13.96 -11.28
CA THR A 418 -12.91 -14.01 -12.52
C THR A 418 -14.40 -14.05 -12.19
N PRO A 419 -15.29 -13.55 -13.06
CA PRO A 419 -16.73 -13.72 -12.88
C PRO A 419 -17.07 -15.20 -12.78
N LEU A 420 -17.98 -15.57 -11.87
CA LEU A 420 -18.35 -16.96 -11.67
C LEU A 420 -18.98 -17.53 -12.96
N CYS A 421 -18.38 -18.60 -13.48
CA CYS A 421 -18.89 -19.34 -14.62
C CYS A 421 -18.70 -20.83 -14.35
N THR A 422 -19.79 -21.59 -14.30
CA THR A 422 -19.76 -23.03 -14.00
C THR A 422 -18.94 -23.83 -15.02
N ALA A 423 -18.98 -23.42 -16.30
CA ALA A 423 -18.13 -23.99 -17.34
C ALA A 423 -16.64 -23.76 -17.07
N SER A 424 -16.26 -22.58 -16.56
CA SER A 424 -14.88 -22.28 -16.15
C SER A 424 -14.44 -23.12 -14.96
N GLY A 425 -15.34 -23.37 -13.99
CA GLY A 425 -15.08 -24.29 -12.87
C GLY A 425 -14.72 -25.70 -13.37
N ILE A 426 -15.52 -26.26 -14.28
CA ILE A 426 -15.24 -27.56 -14.91
C ILE A 426 -13.90 -27.53 -15.68
N SER A 427 -13.62 -26.43 -16.39
CA SER A 427 -12.35 -26.26 -17.11
C SER A 427 -11.14 -26.29 -16.17
N ILE A 428 -11.24 -25.67 -14.97
CA ILE A 428 -10.18 -25.73 -13.96
C ILE A 428 -9.98 -27.17 -13.49
N LEU A 429 -11.05 -27.90 -13.20
CA LEU A 429 -10.96 -29.30 -12.76
C LEU A 429 -10.29 -30.18 -13.82
N ASN A 430 -10.65 -29.99 -15.10
CA ASN A 430 -10.03 -30.69 -16.23
C ASN A 430 -8.54 -30.35 -16.35
N HIS A 431 -8.17 -29.07 -16.24
CA HIS A 431 -6.78 -28.62 -16.30
C HIS A 431 -5.94 -29.20 -15.14
N LEU A 432 -6.49 -29.23 -13.94
CA LEU A 432 -5.86 -29.80 -12.75
C LEU A 432 -5.93 -31.34 -12.70
N ARG A 433 -6.65 -31.97 -13.64
CA ARG A 433 -6.89 -33.42 -13.71
C ARG A 433 -7.56 -33.97 -12.44
N VAL A 434 -8.47 -33.20 -11.84
CA VAL A 434 -9.23 -33.59 -10.65
C VAL A 434 -10.59 -34.15 -11.07
N PRO A 435 -10.92 -35.42 -10.75
CA PRO A 435 -12.23 -35.97 -11.07
C PRO A 435 -13.32 -35.37 -10.17
N LEU A 436 -14.53 -35.18 -10.71
CA LEU A 436 -15.66 -34.60 -9.97
C LEU A 436 -15.98 -35.37 -8.67
N SER A 437 -15.76 -36.69 -8.65
CA SER A 437 -15.95 -37.51 -7.45
C SER A 437 -15.05 -37.09 -6.28
N ASP A 438 -13.89 -36.50 -6.58
CA ASP A 438 -12.87 -36.06 -5.63
C ASP A 438 -13.01 -34.57 -5.26
N VAL A 439 -14.11 -33.90 -5.63
CA VAL A 439 -14.36 -32.49 -5.30
C VAL A 439 -15.41 -32.38 -4.19
N SER A 440 -15.16 -31.51 -3.22
CA SER A 440 -16.11 -31.11 -2.17
C SER A 440 -16.25 -29.60 -2.09
N GLU A 441 -17.46 -29.13 -1.78
CA GLU A 441 -17.75 -27.75 -1.42
C GLU A 441 -17.75 -27.59 0.10
N GLN A 442 -17.08 -26.55 0.59
CA GLN A 442 -17.01 -26.21 2.00
C GLN A 442 -17.30 -24.71 2.18
N GLU A 443 -18.35 -24.38 2.92
CA GLU A 443 -18.60 -23.00 3.33
C GLU A 443 -17.57 -22.55 4.39
N LEU A 444 -16.94 -21.40 4.18
CA LEU A 444 -15.96 -20.79 5.08
C LEU A 444 -16.45 -19.42 5.52
N LYS A 445 -16.26 -19.10 6.80
CA LYS A 445 -16.57 -17.80 7.39
C LYS A 445 -15.27 -17.07 7.66
N ILE A 446 -15.00 -16.03 6.88
CA ILE A 446 -13.79 -15.21 6.97
C ILE A 446 -14.07 -14.08 7.95
N GLY A 447 -13.46 -14.14 9.13
CA GLY A 447 -13.43 -13.05 10.09
C GLY A 447 -12.22 -12.12 9.88
N LEU A 448 -12.03 -11.18 10.81
CA LEU A 448 -10.88 -10.26 10.75
C LEU A 448 -9.55 -11.00 10.81
N GLU A 449 -9.43 -12.06 11.62
CA GLU A 449 -8.19 -12.82 11.74
C GLU A 449 -7.79 -13.45 10.38
N GLU A 450 -8.73 -14.12 9.71
CA GLU A 450 -8.49 -14.70 8.39
C GLU A 450 -8.22 -13.63 7.35
N ALA A 451 -8.91 -12.49 7.37
CA ALA A 451 -8.64 -11.38 6.46
C ALA A 451 -7.22 -10.81 6.62
N LEU A 452 -6.72 -10.70 7.86
CA LEU A 452 -5.35 -10.27 8.14
C LEU A 452 -4.33 -11.33 7.69
N ARG A 453 -4.65 -12.62 7.83
CA ARG A 453 -3.81 -13.71 7.30
C ARG A 453 -3.77 -13.71 5.77
N ILE A 454 -4.90 -13.47 5.09
CA ILE A 454 -4.95 -13.28 3.64
C ILE A 454 -4.10 -12.09 3.22
N LEU A 455 -4.22 -10.94 3.90
CA LEU A 455 -3.38 -9.78 3.63
C LEU A 455 -1.90 -10.13 3.75
N ARG A 456 -1.46 -10.78 4.84
CA ARG A 456 -0.06 -11.19 4.99
C ARG A 456 0.37 -12.17 3.90
N ALA A 457 -0.41 -13.23 3.67
CA ALA A 457 -0.13 -14.25 2.67
C ALA A 457 -0.06 -13.66 1.24
N SER A 458 -0.83 -12.61 0.96
CA SER A 458 -0.81 -11.94 -0.34
C SER A 458 0.56 -11.31 -0.66
N LEU A 459 1.35 -10.95 0.36
CA LEU A 459 2.66 -10.31 0.19
C LEU A 459 3.80 -11.30 0.01
N ASN A 460 3.67 -12.51 0.56
CA ASN A 460 4.79 -13.45 0.72
C ASN A 460 4.50 -14.89 0.25
N SER A 461 3.30 -15.18 -0.24
CA SER A 461 2.91 -16.50 -0.73
C SER A 461 2.28 -16.47 -2.12
N THR A 462 2.49 -17.55 -2.88
CA THR A 462 1.78 -17.87 -4.13
C THR A 462 0.55 -18.74 -3.91
N HIS A 463 0.30 -19.17 -2.67
CA HIS A 463 -0.81 -20.00 -2.20
C HIS A 463 -1.62 -19.24 -1.16
N CYS A 464 -1.99 -18.00 -1.50
CA CYS A 464 -2.48 -17.01 -0.55
C CYS A 464 -3.74 -17.44 0.19
N LEU A 465 -4.70 -18.07 -0.49
CA LEU A 465 -5.94 -18.49 0.17
C LEU A 465 -5.72 -19.73 1.03
N SER A 466 -4.91 -20.69 0.57
CA SER A 466 -4.56 -21.87 1.35
C SER A 466 -3.83 -21.49 2.63
N ASP A 467 -2.88 -20.57 2.58
CA ASP A 467 -2.13 -20.08 3.75
C ASP A 467 -2.99 -19.15 4.62
N GLY A 468 -3.79 -18.29 4.00
CA GLY A 468 -4.66 -17.34 4.69
C GLY A 468 -5.82 -17.99 5.44
N LEU A 469 -6.37 -19.07 4.88
CA LEU A 469 -7.56 -19.78 5.38
C LEU A 469 -7.23 -21.13 6.04
N ILE A 470 -5.95 -21.42 6.29
CA ILE A 470 -5.48 -22.73 6.72
C ILE A 470 -6.24 -23.28 7.94
N ASN A 471 -6.55 -22.44 8.93
CA ASN A 471 -7.29 -22.86 10.13
C ASN A 471 -8.69 -23.37 9.76
N LEU A 472 -9.42 -22.64 8.93
CA LEU A 472 -10.77 -23.02 8.51
C LEU A 472 -10.77 -24.27 7.61
N LEU A 473 -9.72 -24.44 6.81
CA LEU A 473 -9.54 -25.61 5.96
C LEU A 473 -9.17 -26.87 6.75
N LEU A 474 -8.54 -26.73 7.93
CA LEU A 474 -8.15 -27.85 8.79
C LEU A 474 -9.23 -28.25 9.81
N GLU A 475 -10.02 -27.31 10.33
CA GLU A 475 -11.04 -27.55 11.36
C GLU A 475 -12.21 -28.43 10.90
N LYS A 476 -12.54 -28.43 9.60
CA LYS A 476 -13.63 -29.25 9.05
C LYS A 476 -13.21 -30.64 8.57
N LYS A 477 -12.03 -31.13 8.96
CA LYS A 477 -11.69 -32.55 8.77
C LYS A 477 -12.73 -33.41 9.49
N PRO A 478 -13.34 -34.42 8.83
CA PRO A 478 -14.01 -35.47 9.57
C PRO A 478 -12.97 -36.11 10.49
N LYS A 479 -13.23 -36.15 11.81
CA LYS A 479 -12.53 -37.08 12.69
C LYS A 479 -12.75 -38.46 12.07
N GLN A 480 -11.69 -39.11 11.60
CA GLN A 480 -11.78 -40.50 11.17
C GLN A 480 -12.44 -41.28 12.29
N GLU A 481 -13.62 -41.84 12.03
CA GLU A 481 -14.24 -42.83 12.87
C GLU A 481 -13.23 -43.96 13.02
N GLN A 482 -12.70 -44.12 14.24
CA GLN A 482 -11.99 -45.32 14.63
C GLN A 482 -13.04 -46.45 14.57
N LEU A 483 -13.05 -47.19 13.46
CA LEU A 483 -13.67 -48.49 13.37
C LEU A 483 -13.02 -49.38 14.45
N VAL A 484 -13.77 -49.65 15.51
CA VAL A 484 -13.53 -50.77 16.44
C VAL A 484 -14.40 -51.94 16.00
#